data_AF-A0A1Y5H6V6-F1
#
_entry.id   AF-A0A1Y5H6V6-F1
#
_cell.length_a   1.000
_cell.length_b   1.000
_cell.length_c   1.000
_cell.angle_alpha   90.00
_cell.angle_beta   90.00
_cell.angle_gamma   90.00
#
_symmetry.space_group_name_H-M   'P 1'
#
loop_
_entity.id
_entity.type
_entity.pdbx_description
1 polymer ?
#
loop_
_entity_poly.entity_id
_entity_poly.type
_entity_poly.pdbx_seq_one_letter_code
_entity_poly.pdbx_strand_id
1 'polypeptide(L)'
;MKCRKALLALSVLGATSGLGLYGCGGSSNSHSTTSSGTAIDAYLSSATACYDTTGDKSCDDESSSTTTDINGDFSLVGATNAIILIESIATVTKERATPGGAVVRDAGAFTLTALNGATIVSPFTTLLQVGVEHGTYASAAIGEAAIKASLGLGAGITLGAYDFIDDGNVAVQATAEVITDIIESNIVEVEQISDDAGATYSDETIFETAILEIIDTDGVETSSDFDAVVAAVVAVVDAAGESATVATTLADTSVTAAEATASVDSTADATDVGDSLADVNEDNAEEDDSGDDSGTGGTGGTSQF
;
A
#
# COMPACT_ATOMS: atom_id res chain seq x y z
N MET A 1 48.25 -5.53 -38.00
CA MET A 1 49.60 -5.23 -37.46
C MET A 1 49.81 -6.15 -36.26
N LYS A 2 50.41 -7.33 -36.43
CA LYS A 2 51.82 -7.67 -36.15
C LYS A 2 52.30 -7.34 -34.73
N CYS A 3 52.66 -8.43 -34.04
CA CYS A 3 53.22 -8.61 -32.71
C CYS A 3 54.37 -7.66 -32.32
N ARG A 4 54.67 -7.62 -31.01
CA ARG A 4 55.99 -8.04 -30.48
C ARG A 4 55.99 -8.31 -28.98
N LYS A 5 56.32 -9.55 -28.62
CA LYS A 5 56.92 -9.96 -27.34
C LYS A 5 58.45 -9.79 -27.44
N ALA A 6 59.10 -9.30 -26.39
CA ALA A 6 60.53 -9.45 -26.03
C ALA A 6 60.63 -9.00 -24.55
N LEU A 7 60.90 -9.80 -23.51
CA LEU A 7 61.89 -10.85 -23.19
C LEU A 7 63.28 -10.31 -22.81
N LEU A 8 63.78 -10.82 -21.66
CA LEU A 8 65.06 -10.69 -20.94
C LEU A 8 65.07 -9.72 -19.74
N ALA A 9 65.08 -10.17 -18.48
CA ALA A 9 66.05 -10.99 -17.71
C ALA A 9 67.16 -10.15 -17.03
N LEU A 10 67.27 -10.20 -15.70
CA LEU A 10 68.44 -10.69 -14.93
C LEU A 10 68.29 -10.38 -13.42
N SER A 11 68.72 -11.36 -12.62
CA SER A 11 68.79 -11.52 -11.16
C SER A 11 69.46 -10.41 -10.33
N VAL A 12 69.18 -10.34 -9.01
CA VAL A 12 70.18 -10.43 -7.90
C VAL A 12 69.51 -10.42 -6.50
N LEU A 13 70.14 -11.18 -5.60
CA LEU A 13 70.00 -11.40 -4.16
C LEU A 13 69.48 -10.25 -3.27
N GLY A 14 68.79 -10.60 -2.18
CA GLY A 14 68.68 -9.76 -0.98
C GLY A 14 67.83 -10.38 0.12
N ALA A 15 68.47 -10.74 1.24
CA ALA A 15 67.85 -11.31 2.42
C ALA A 15 67.09 -10.27 3.28
N THR A 16 66.44 -10.77 4.33
CA THR A 16 66.08 -10.12 5.61
C THR A 16 64.62 -9.68 5.82
N SER A 17 64.05 -10.35 6.82
CA SER A 17 63.34 -9.77 7.98
C SER A 17 62.03 -9.03 7.74
N GLY A 18 60.97 -9.59 8.30
CA GLY A 18 59.61 -9.07 8.22
C GLY A 18 59.39 -7.73 8.91
N LEU A 19 58.23 -7.17 8.62
CA LEU A 19 57.46 -6.22 9.42
C LEU A 19 56.10 -6.03 8.71
N GLY A 20 55.01 -6.19 9.47
CA GLY A 20 53.70 -5.62 9.18
C GLY A 20 52.93 -6.16 7.98
N LEU A 21 52.13 -7.21 8.20
CA LEU A 21 50.82 -7.23 7.53
C LEU A 21 50.04 -6.02 8.06
N TYR A 22 50.08 -4.90 7.34
CA TYR A 22 49.00 -3.93 7.41
C TYR A 22 47.80 -4.59 6.74
N GLY A 23 46.94 -5.19 7.57
CA GLY A 23 45.59 -5.55 7.17
C GLY A 23 44.94 -4.30 6.60
N CYS A 24 44.62 -4.35 5.32
CA CYS A 24 43.70 -3.42 4.69
C CYS A 24 42.35 -3.62 5.38
N GLY A 25 42.06 -2.79 6.39
CA GLY A 25 40.73 -2.60 6.92
C GLY A 25 39.90 -1.92 5.84
N GLY A 26 39.39 -2.72 4.90
CA GLY A 26 38.29 -2.31 4.06
C GLY A 26 37.10 -2.09 4.99
N SER A 27 36.87 -0.84 5.38
CA SER A 27 35.59 -0.43 5.91
C SER A 27 34.61 -0.60 4.75
N SER A 28 33.98 -1.77 4.68
CA SER A 28 32.77 -1.95 3.91
C SER A 28 31.78 -0.95 4.48
N ASN A 29 31.72 0.24 3.88
CA ASN A 29 30.61 1.14 4.08
C ASN A 29 29.44 0.39 3.45
N SER A 30 28.77 -0.45 4.24
CA SER A 30 27.45 -0.97 3.91
C SER A 30 26.61 0.29 3.68
N HIS A 31 26.45 0.63 2.41
CA HIS A 31 25.54 1.68 1.99
C HIS A 31 24.17 1.13 2.34
N SER A 32 23.66 1.52 3.50
CA SER A 32 22.29 1.24 3.83
C SER A 32 21.46 2.06 2.85
N THR A 33 20.64 1.37 2.09
CA THR A 33 19.65 1.95 1.22
C THR A 33 18.58 2.61 2.08
N THR A 34 18.23 3.84 1.71
CA THR A 34 17.21 4.62 2.37
C THR A 34 16.12 4.88 1.34
N SER A 35 14.88 4.60 1.70
CA SER A 35 13.69 5.06 0.97
C SER A 35 13.01 6.12 1.79
N SER A 36 12.37 7.08 1.13
CA SER A 36 11.64 8.14 1.79
C SER A 36 10.39 8.43 0.99
N GLY A 37 9.35 8.84 1.70
CA GLY A 37 8.07 9.14 1.11
C GLY A 37 7.20 9.92 2.09
N THR A 38 5.96 10.13 1.69
CA THR A 38 4.98 10.90 2.45
C THR A 38 3.69 10.09 2.55
N ALA A 39 3.15 10.00 3.77
CA ALA A 39 1.88 9.36 4.05
C ALA A 39 0.73 10.36 3.92
N ILE A 40 -0.22 10.07 3.02
CA ILE A 40 -1.32 10.97 2.69
C ILE A 40 -2.68 10.26 2.65
N ASP A 41 -3.61 10.78 3.42
CA ASP A 41 -5.06 10.69 3.31
C ASP A 41 -5.59 12.14 3.43
N ALA A 42 -5.32 12.73 4.60
CA ALA A 42 -4.65 14.02 4.71
C ALA A 42 -3.16 13.79 5.06
N TYR A 43 -2.30 14.82 5.23
CA TYR A 43 -0.94 14.53 5.71
C TYR A 43 -0.99 13.86 7.09
N LEU A 44 -0.51 12.61 7.17
CA LEU A 44 -0.62 11.77 8.36
C LEU A 44 0.61 11.96 9.24
N SER A 45 0.50 12.78 10.27
CA SER A 45 1.58 13.01 11.22
C SER A 45 1.48 12.10 12.44
N SER A 46 2.63 11.62 12.95
CA SER A 46 2.71 10.66 14.06
C SER A 46 2.16 9.25 13.79
N ALA A 47 2.05 8.85 12.52
CA ALA A 47 1.78 7.48 12.10
C ALA A 47 3.07 6.65 12.13
N THR A 48 2.96 5.33 12.23
CA THR A 48 4.11 4.42 12.10
C THR A 48 4.30 4.08 10.62
N ALA A 49 5.51 4.27 10.10
CA ALA A 49 5.88 3.79 8.77
C ALA A 49 6.85 2.63 8.93
N CYS A 50 6.69 1.55 8.16
CA CYS A 50 7.61 0.42 8.14
C CYS A 50 7.71 -0.21 6.75
N TYR A 51 8.74 -1.03 6.56
CA TYR A 51 8.72 -2.01 5.48
C TYR A 51 8.00 -3.25 5.98
N ASP A 52 7.07 -3.80 5.21
CA ASP A 52 6.47 -5.09 5.54
C ASP A 52 7.37 -6.22 5.02
N THR A 53 8.15 -6.80 5.92
CA THR A 53 9.07 -7.90 5.63
C THR A 53 8.56 -9.24 6.14
N THR A 54 7.54 -9.23 6.99
CA THR A 54 6.83 -10.38 7.53
C THR A 54 5.65 -10.81 6.68
N GLY A 55 5.09 -9.90 5.88
CA GLY A 55 3.91 -10.13 5.04
C GLY A 55 2.60 -9.87 5.76
N ASP A 56 2.59 -9.72 7.08
CA ASP A 56 1.39 -9.69 7.91
C ASP A 56 0.63 -8.35 7.92
N LYS A 57 0.98 -7.43 7.02
CA LYS A 57 0.38 -6.10 6.89
C LYS A 57 0.40 -5.29 8.20
N SER A 58 1.39 -5.53 9.07
CA SER A 58 1.60 -4.80 10.32
C SER A 58 3.03 -4.28 10.50
N CYS A 59 3.20 -3.22 11.28
CA CYS A 59 4.50 -2.69 11.70
C CYS A 59 4.97 -3.20 13.08
N ASP A 60 4.20 -4.01 13.78
CA ASP A 60 4.48 -4.40 15.17
C ASP A 60 5.79 -5.20 15.33
N ASP A 61 6.07 -6.12 14.40
CA ASP A 61 7.26 -6.97 14.42
C ASP A 61 8.38 -6.48 13.50
N GLU A 62 8.23 -5.28 12.95
CA GLU A 62 9.12 -4.78 11.91
C GLU A 62 10.42 -4.18 12.44
N SER A 63 11.53 -4.65 11.88
CA SER A 63 12.87 -4.21 12.27
C SER A 63 13.25 -2.84 11.70
N SER A 64 12.55 -2.40 10.65
CA SER A 64 12.73 -1.12 9.98
C SER A 64 11.43 -0.32 10.04
N SER A 65 11.27 0.44 11.13
CA SER A 65 10.14 1.32 11.33
C SER A 65 10.57 2.73 11.76
N THR A 66 9.70 3.71 11.51
CA THR A 66 9.87 5.11 11.92
C THR A 66 8.52 5.75 12.15
N THR A 67 8.52 6.99 12.63
CA THR A 67 7.29 7.78 12.82
C THR A 67 7.25 8.92 11.81
N THR A 68 6.12 9.11 11.16
CA THR A 68 5.93 10.20 10.21
C THR A 68 5.99 11.57 10.91
N ASP A 69 6.56 12.56 10.22
CA ASP A 69 6.69 13.91 10.77
C ASP A 69 5.41 14.75 10.57
N ILE A 70 5.49 16.05 10.84
CA ILE A 70 4.34 16.96 10.74
C ILE A 70 3.80 17.13 9.32
N ASN A 71 4.57 16.77 8.30
CA ASN A 71 4.16 16.78 6.90
C ASN A 71 3.81 15.37 6.41
N GLY A 72 3.77 14.37 7.29
CA GLY A 72 3.61 12.98 6.89
C GLY A 72 4.87 12.35 6.29
N ASP A 73 6.00 13.07 6.30
CA ASP A 73 7.25 12.56 5.71
C ASP A 73 7.85 11.47 6.60
N PHE A 74 8.40 10.44 5.97
CA PHE A 74 9.13 9.36 6.62
C PHE A 74 10.39 8.98 5.86
N SER A 75 11.32 8.33 6.57
CA SER A 75 12.56 7.84 5.99
C SER A 75 12.92 6.48 6.61
N LEU A 76 12.82 5.44 5.78
CA LEU A 76 13.09 4.06 6.17
C LEU A 76 14.47 3.63 5.69
N VAL A 77 15.17 2.89 6.55
CA VAL A 77 16.52 2.41 6.29
C VAL A 77 16.50 0.89 6.29
N GLY A 78 16.86 0.25 5.19
CA GLY A 78 16.85 -1.22 5.11
C GLY A 78 16.15 -1.77 3.87
N ALA A 79 15.34 -2.81 4.09
CA ALA A 79 14.78 -3.77 3.12
C ALA A 79 14.14 -3.12 1.88
N THR A 80 14.92 -2.97 0.80
CA THR A 80 14.50 -2.17 -0.36
C THR A 80 13.47 -2.80 -1.26
N ASN A 81 13.06 -4.04 -1.01
CA ASN A 81 12.16 -4.76 -1.91
C ASN A 81 10.80 -5.06 -1.26
N ALA A 82 10.65 -4.76 0.03
CA ALA A 82 9.38 -4.87 0.74
C ALA A 82 8.43 -3.75 0.32
N ILE A 83 7.13 -3.99 0.50
CA ILE A 83 6.10 -2.95 0.43
C ILE A 83 6.26 -2.02 1.63
N ILE A 84 5.65 -0.84 1.54
CA ILE A 84 5.68 0.16 2.62
C ILE A 84 4.30 0.20 3.26
N LEU A 85 4.25 0.10 4.59
CA LEU A 85 3.04 0.30 5.37
C LEU A 85 3.09 1.63 6.10
N ILE A 86 1.92 2.24 6.25
CA ILE A 86 1.65 3.33 7.17
C ILE A 86 0.51 2.91 8.08
N GLU A 87 0.78 2.72 9.36
CA GLU A 87 -0.23 2.48 10.39
C GLU A 87 -0.61 3.79 11.09
N SER A 88 -1.87 4.17 10.93
CA SER A 88 -2.49 5.22 11.73
C SER A 88 -2.92 4.66 13.08
N ILE A 89 -2.55 5.34 14.16
CA ILE A 89 -2.92 4.97 15.52
C ILE A 89 -4.00 5.94 16.00
N ALA A 90 -5.19 5.41 16.28
CA ALA A 90 -6.32 6.21 16.75
C ALA A 90 -5.92 7.13 17.90
N THR A 91 -6.33 8.41 17.81
CA THR A 91 -6.03 9.49 18.79
C THR A 91 -4.56 9.92 18.90
N VAL A 92 -3.62 9.23 18.26
CA VAL A 92 -2.18 9.59 18.20
C VAL A 92 -1.87 10.24 16.87
N THR A 93 -2.20 9.58 15.76
CA THR A 93 -2.02 10.11 14.41
C THR A 93 -2.92 11.33 14.22
N LYS A 94 -2.36 12.37 13.59
CA LYS A 94 -3.05 13.63 13.32
C LYS A 94 -3.04 13.93 11.84
N GLU A 95 -4.19 14.33 11.35
CA GLU A 95 -4.39 14.72 9.96
C GLU A 95 -4.24 16.21 9.76
N ARG A 96 -3.63 16.59 8.64
CA ARG A 96 -3.38 17.99 8.27
C ARG A 96 -3.70 18.21 6.81
N ALA A 97 -4.53 19.20 6.54
CA ALA A 97 -4.93 19.56 5.18
C ALA A 97 -3.82 20.25 4.36
N THR A 98 -2.68 20.62 4.96
CA THR A 98 -1.53 21.23 4.27
C THR A 98 -0.22 20.89 5.01
N PRO A 99 0.96 20.95 4.35
CA PRO A 99 2.24 20.72 5.02
C PRO A 99 2.46 21.70 6.18
N GLY A 100 2.79 21.18 7.37
CA GLY A 100 2.97 21.98 8.59
C GLY A 100 1.73 22.75 9.04
N GLY A 101 0.57 22.47 8.45
CA GLY A 101 -0.71 23.13 8.72
C GLY A 101 -1.26 22.82 10.10
N ALA A 102 -2.37 23.46 10.48
CA ALA A 102 -3.08 23.08 11.70
C ALA A 102 -3.59 21.64 11.60
N VAL A 103 -3.66 20.95 12.73
CA VAL A 103 -4.37 19.66 12.82
C VAL A 103 -5.83 19.92 12.47
N VAL A 104 -6.36 19.15 11.53
CA VAL A 104 -7.78 19.22 11.15
C VAL A 104 -8.61 18.25 11.99
N ARG A 105 -8.13 17.02 12.20
CA ARG A 105 -8.73 16.04 13.11
C ARG A 105 -7.71 15.00 13.61
N ASP A 106 -8.15 14.21 14.58
CA ASP A 106 -7.47 12.98 14.99
C ASP A 106 -7.87 11.89 14.01
N ALA A 107 -6.89 11.17 13.47
CA ALA A 107 -7.15 10.05 12.59
C ALA A 107 -7.73 8.86 13.36
N GLY A 108 -8.49 8.01 12.66
CA GLY A 108 -8.87 6.68 13.12
C GLY A 108 -7.69 5.71 13.12
N ALA A 109 -7.99 4.43 13.36
CA ALA A 109 -7.01 3.36 13.24
C ALA A 109 -7.20 2.68 11.89
N PHE A 110 -6.16 2.73 11.05
CA PHE A 110 -6.16 2.13 9.72
C PHE A 110 -4.74 1.92 9.24
N THR A 111 -4.59 1.08 8.23
CA THR A 111 -3.32 0.82 7.56
C THR A 111 -3.42 1.25 6.10
N LEU A 112 -2.39 1.93 5.60
CA LEU A 112 -2.19 2.17 4.18
C LEU A 112 -0.98 1.39 3.71
N THR A 113 -1.04 0.88 2.49
CA THR A 113 0.09 0.19 1.87
C THR A 113 0.42 0.75 0.48
N ALA A 114 1.64 0.53 0.03
CA ALA A 114 2.07 0.87 -1.30
C ALA A 114 3.11 -0.12 -1.84
N LEU A 115 3.02 -0.35 -3.15
CA LEU A 115 4.05 -1.03 -3.93
C LEU A 115 5.44 -0.46 -3.63
N ASN A 116 6.43 -1.34 -3.71
CA ASN A 116 7.82 -0.96 -3.55
C ASN A 116 8.22 0.20 -4.50
N GLY A 117 8.92 1.19 -3.95
CA GLY A 117 9.42 2.35 -4.70
C GLY A 117 8.43 3.51 -4.81
N ALA A 118 7.23 3.40 -4.23
CA ALA A 118 6.34 4.54 -4.06
C ALA A 118 6.99 5.60 -3.14
N THR A 119 6.82 6.88 -3.51
CA THR A 119 7.21 8.03 -2.68
C THR A 119 6.01 8.66 -2.00
N ILE A 120 4.80 8.23 -2.34
CA ILE A 120 3.55 8.60 -1.70
C ILE A 120 2.84 7.30 -1.30
N VAL A 121 2.40 7.21 -0.05
CA VAL A 121 1.54 6.13 0.45
C VAL A 121 0.19 6.74 0.77
N SER A 122 -0.86 6.23 0.13
CA SER A 122 -2.22 6.78 0.17
C SER A 122 -3.28 5.69 0.03
N PRO A 123 -4.57 5.99 0.30
CA PRO A 123 -5.66 5.04 0.04
C PRO A 123 -5.62 4.47 -1.38
N PHE A 124 -5.27 5.28 -2.39
CA PHE A 124 -5.18 4.80 -3.77
C PHE A 124 -4.02 3.84 -4.02
N THR A 125 -2.89 4.02 -3.33
CA THR A 125 -1.79 3.05 -3.43
C THR A 125 -2.12 1.76 -2.68
N THR A 126 -2.96 1.85 -1.64
CA THR A 126 -3.49 0.70 -0.92
C THR A 126 -4.38 -0.13 -1.84
N LEU A 127 -5.38 0.49 -2.49
CA LEU A 127 -6.22 -0.18 -3.48
C LEU A 127 -5.40 -0.82 -4.60
N LEU A 128 -4.36 -0.12 -5.07
CA LEU A 128 -3.47 -0.64 -6.11
C LEU A 128 -2.66 -1.85 -5.64
N GLN A 129 -2.06 -1.76 -4.46
CA GLN A 129 -1.20 -2.82 -3.93
C GLN A 129 -2.01 -4.10 -3.70
N VAL A 130 -3.09 -4.02 -2.90
CA VAL A 130 -3.93 -5.18 -2.57
C VAL A 130 -4.56 -5.77 -3.84
N GLY A 131 -5.08 -4.92 -4.73
CA GLY A 131 -5.66 -5.41 -5.98
C GLY A 131 -4.64 -6.08 -6.92
N VAL A 132 -3.35 -5.74 -6.84
CA VAL A 132 -2.30 -6.42 -7.63
C VAL A 132 -1.89 -7.74 -6.98
N GLU A 133 -1.77 -7.75 -5.65
CA GLU A 133 -1.44 -8.91 -4.82
C GLU A 133 -2.44 -10.04 -5.04
N HIS A 134 -3.74 -9.72 -4.92
CA HIS A 134 -4.86 -10.65 -5.12
C HIS A 134 -5.29 -10.82 -6.59
N GLY A 135 -4.45 -10.40 -7.54
CA GLY A 135 -4.69 -10.65 -8.97
C GLY A 135 -5.89 -9.93 -9.61
N THR A 136 -6.63 -9.12 -8.86
CA THR A 136 -7.74 -8.27 -9.35
C THR A 136 -7.27 -7.37 -10.49
N TYR A 137 -6.05 -6.84 -10.37
CA TYR A 137 -5.33 -6.20 -11.45
C TYR A 137 -4.25 -7.12 -12.00
N ALA A 138 -4.33 -7.43 -13.30
CA ALA A 138 -3.33 -8.25 -13.99
C ALA A 138 -1.88 -7.67 -13.95
N SER A 139 -1.72 -6.39 -13.60
CA SER A 139 -0.42 -5.79 -13.25
C SER A 139 -0.63 -4.43 -12.59
N ALA A 140 0.38 -3.93 -11.87
CA ALA A 140 0.39 -2.58 -11.31
C ALA A 140 0.10 -1.48 -12.36
N ALA A 141 0.59 -1.63 -13.60
CA ALA A 141 0.33 -0.65 -14.65
C ALA A 141 -1.15 -0.62 -15.08
N ILE A 142 -1.83 -1.77 -15.05
CA ILE A 142 -3.26 -1.88 -15.38
C ILE A 142 -4.09 -1.32 -14.23
N GLY A 143 -3.78 -1.71 -12.99
CA GLY A 143 -4.48 -1.19 -11.81
C GLY A 143 -4.32 0.32 -11.67
N GLU A 144 -3.11 0.85 -11.86
CA GLU A 144 -2.87 2.28 -11.83
C GLU A 144 -3.67 3.01 -12.92
N ALA A 145 -3.78 2.43 -14.13
CA ALA A 145 -4.59 3.00 -15.19
C ALA A 145 -6.09 2.98 -14.87
N ALA A 146 -6.59 1.92 -14.24
CA ALA A 146 -7.99 1.80 -13.82
C ALA A 146 -8.33 2.84 -12.75
N ILE A 147 -7.57 2.87 -11.64
CA ILE A 147 -7.80 3.81 -10.53
C ILE A 147 -7.69 5.27 -11.01
N LYS A 148 -6.70 5.59 -11.86
CA LYS A 148 -6.59 6.94 -12.44
C LYS A 148 -7.77 7.29 -13.34
N ALA A 149 -8.29 6.34 -14.11
CA ALA A 149 -9.44 6.57 -14.97
C ALA A 149 -10.68 6.92 -14.15
N SER A 150 -10.94 6.18 -13.07
CA SER A 150 -12.00 6.46 -12.11
C SER A 150 -11.85 7.86 -11.53
N LEU A 151 -10.66 8.20 -11.01
CA LEU A 151 -10.34 9.51 -10.42
C LEU A 151 -10.32 10.68 -11.43
N GLY A 152 -10.49 10.41 -12.73
CA GLY A 152 -10.37 11.43 -13.77
C GLY A 152 -8.96 12.03 -13.92
N LEU A 153 -7.93 11.30 -13.48
CA LEU A 153 -6.55 11.77 -13.49
C LEU A 153 -5.91 11.64 -14.88
N GLY A 154 -5.05 12.60 -15.21
CA GLY A 154 -4.31 12.60 -16.46
C GLY A 154 -3.29 11.47 -16.55
N ALA A 155 -3.01 10.98 -17.76
CA ALA A 155 -2.06 9.89 -18.01
C ALA A 155 -0.61 10.17 -17.56
N GLY A 156 -0.26 11.43 -17.28
CA GLY A 156 1.06 11.83 -16.77
C GLY A 156 1.19 11.76 -15.24
N ILE A 157 0.11 11.46 -14.52
CA ILE A 157 0.11 11.26 -13.08
C ILE A 157 0.46 9.80 -12.77
N THR A 158 1.30 9.60 -11.75
CA THR A 158 1.64 8.29 -11.19
C THR A 158 1.17 8.25 -9.75
N LEU A 159 0.32 7.29 -9.40
CA LEU A 159 -0.34 7.24 -8.08
C LEU A 159 0.66 7.17 -6.92
N GLY A 160 1.68 6.31 -7.03
CA GLY A 160 2.74 6.19 -6.03
C GLY A 160 3.65 7.41 -5.90
N ALA A 161 3.40 8.50 -6.63
CA ALA A 161 4.12 9.77 -6.54
C ALA A 161 3.20 11.00 -6.55
N TYR A 162 1.87 10.80 -6.48
CA TYR A 162 0.90 11.87 -6.64
C TYR A 162 0.45 12.42 -5.28
N ASP A 163 0.91 13.62 -4.95
CA ASP A 163 0.42 14.38 -3.81
C ASP A 163 -0.79 15.23 -4.23
N PHE A 164 -1.99 14.68 -4.03
CA PHE A 164 -3.24 15.35 -4.38
C PHE A 164 -3.56 16.57 -3.48
N ILE A 165 -2.88 16.70 -2.33
CA ILE A 165 -3.03 17.84 -1.42
C ILE A 165 -2.21 19.02 -1.93
N ASP A 166 -0.94 18.79 -2.31
CA ASP A 166 -0.07 19.82 -2.90
C ASP A 166 -0.59 20.28 -4.28
N ASP A 167 -1.14 19.37 -5.08
CA ASP A 167 -1.81 19.68 -6.35
C ASP A 167 -3.11 20.49 -6.16
N GLY A 168 -3.67 20.50 -4.95
CA GLY A 168 -4.91 21.20 -4.62
C GLY A 168 -6.16 20.58 -5.27
N ASN A 169 -6.12 19.29 -5.57
CA ASN A 169 -7.21 18.58 -6.22
C ASN A 169 -8.25 18.14 -5.17
N VAL A 170 -9.20 19.03 -4.88
CA VAL A 170 -10.24 18.82 -3.84
C VAL A 170 -11.06 17.56 -4.07
N ALA A 171 -11.36 17.20 -5.32
CA ALA A 171 -12.12 15.98 -5.62
C ALA A 171 -11.33 14.74 -5.22
N VAL A 172 -10.07 14.65 -5.64
CA VAL A 172 -9.24 13.49 -5.33
C VAL A 172 -8.91 13.41 -3.85
N GLN A 173 -8.69 14.56 -3.19
CA GLN A 173 -8.49 14.61 -1.74
C GLN A 173 -9.74 14.12 -0.99
N ALA A 174 -10.94 14.59 -1.37
CA ALA A 174 -12.17 14.13 -0.74
C ALA A 174 -12.43 12.65 -1.02
N THR A 175 -12.15 12.15 -2.22
CA THR A 175 -12.24 10.71 -2.51
C THR A 175 -11.28 9.90 -1.64
N ALA A 176 -10.03 10.36 -1.46
CA ALA A 176 -9.08 9.65 -0.59
C ALA A 176 -9.64 9.51 0.83
N GLU A 177 -10.17 10.60 1.38
CA GLU A 177 -10.73 10.63 2.74
C GLU A 177 -11.95 9.70 2.88
N VAL A 178 -12.87 9.70 1.90
CA VAL A 178 -14.01 8.76 1.89
C VAL A 178 -13.54 7.30 1.79
N ILE A 179 -12.53 7.01 0.98
CA ILE A 179 -12.02 5.64 0.86
C ILE A 179 -11.35 5.20 2.15
N THR A 180 -10.62 6.07 2.85
CA THR A 180 -10.09 5.76 4.18
C THR A 180 -11.22 5.47 5.17
N ASP A 181 -12.28 6.28 5.19
CA ASP A 181 -13.44 6.06 6.05
C ASP A 181 -14.12 4.71 5.76
N ILE A 182 -14.24 4.33 4.48
CA ILE A 182 -14.76 3.01 4.07
C ILE A 182 -13.81 1.89 4.53
N ILE A 183 -12.50 2.04 4.36
CA ILE A 183 -11.51 1.04 4.82
C ILE A 183 -11.66 0.79 6.32
N GLU A 184 -11.73 1.87 7.11
CA GLU A 184 -11.93 1.78 8.56
C GLU A 184 -13.24 1.04 8.90
N SER A 185 -14.34 1.39 8.22
CA SER A 185 -15.64 0.73 8.44
C SER A 185 -15.60 -0.73 8.04
N ASN A 186 -15.06 -1.05 6.87
CA ASN A 186 -15.03 -2.40 6.32
C ASN A 186 -14.20 -3.33 7.19
N ILE A 187 -13.04 -2.90 7.71
CA ILE A 187 -12.23 -3.72 8.63
C ILE A 187 -13.07 -4.17 9.84
N VAL A 188 -13.83 -3.25 10.44
CA VAL A 188 -14.68 -3.54 11.60
C VAL A 188 -15.82 -4.49 11.24
N GLU A 189 -16.47 -4.27 10.10
CA GLU A 189 -17.63 -5.07 9.68
C GLU A 189 -17.22 -6.47 9.20
N VAL A 190 -16.09 -6.59 8.50
CA VAL A 190 -15.47 -7.88 8.11
C VAL A 190 -15.04 -8.68 9.34
N GLU A 191 -14.41 -8.03 10.34
CA GLU A 191 -14.07 -8.68 11.62
C GLU A 191 -15.34 -9.20 12.32
N GLN A 192 -16.41 -8.40 12.34
CA GLN A 192 -17.69 -8.81 12.91
C GLN A 192 -18.32 -10.01 12.17
N ILE A 193 -18.24 -10.06 10.83
CA ILE A 193 -18.69 -11.20 10.03
C ILE A 193 -17.91 -12.47 10.40
N SER A 194 -16.57 -12.37 10.48
CA SER A 194 -15.71 -13.48 10.90
C SER A 194 -16.10 -14.00 12.29
N ASP A 195 -16.30 -13.10 13.25
CA ASP A 195 -16.68 -13.42 14.63
C ASP A 195 -18.05 -14.11 14.71
N ASP A 196 -19.05 -13.62 13.97
CA ASP A 196 -20.40 -14.20 13.94
C ASP A 196 -20.43 -15.59 13.27
N ALA A 197 -19.54 -15.82 12.30
CA ALA A 197 -19.31 -17.14 11.71
C ALA A 197 -18.55 -18.10 12.66
N GLY A 198 -17.91 -17.56 13.70
CA GLY A 198 -17.03 -18.31 14.60
C GLY A 198 -15.73 -18.75 13.93
N ALA A 199 -15.33 -18.04 12.88
CA ALA A 199 -14.04 -18.18 12.23
C ALA A 199 -12.99 -17.30 12.93
N THR A 200 -11.72 -17.50 12.61
CA THR A 200 -10.64 -16.62 13.07
C THR A 200 -9.65 -16.51 11.94
N TYR A 201 -9.55 -15.31 11.39
CA TYR A 201 -8.62 -14.96 10.32
C TYR A 201 -7.49 -14.09 10.87
N SER A 202 -6.39 -13.96 10.13
CA SER A 202 -5.32 -13.01 10.47
C SER A 202 -5.77 -11.57 10.23
N ASP A 203 -5.13 -10.62 10.90
CA ASP A 203 -5.38 -9.19 10.68
C ASP A 203 -5.13 -8.79 9.21
N GLU A 204 -4.12 -9.41 8.57
CA GLU A 204 -3.87 -9.29 7.13
C GLU A 204 -5.09 -9.72 6.29
N THR A 205 -5.65 -10.90 6.56
CA THR A 205 -6.80 -11.41 5.79
C THR A 205 -8.00 -10.47 5.91
N ILE A 206 -8.26 -9.98 7.13
CA ILE A 206 -9.35 -9.02 7.39
C ILE A 206 -9.09 -7.71 6.62
N PHE A 207 -7.86 -7.19 6.71
CA PHE A 207 -7.46 -5.96 6.02
C PHE A 207 -7.61 -6.07 4.50
N GLU A 208 -7.09 -7.14 3.90
CA GLU A 208 -7.12 -7.32 2.45
C GLU A 208 -8.52 -7.58 1.93
N THR A 209 -9.31 -8.38 2.66
CA THR A 209 -10.73 -8.57 2.34
C THR A 209 -11.46 -7.23 2.36
N ALA A 210 -11.33 -6.45 3.43
CA ALA A 210 -11.96 -5.13 3.56
C ALA A 210 -11.63 -4.18 2.39
N ILE A 211 -10.42 -4.29 1.83
CA ILE A 211 -9.99 -3.52 0.66
C ILE A 211 -10.56 -4.09 -0.64
N LEU A 212 -10.58 -5.42 -0.80
CA LEU A 212 -11.10 -6.08 -1.98
C LEU A 212 -12.59 -5.79 -2.17
N GLU A 213 -13.36 -5.74 -1.09
CA GLU A 213 -14.78 -5.32 -1.12
C GLU A 213 -14.96 -3.89 -1.70
N ILE A 214 -13.97 -3.00 -1.56
CA ILE A 214 -14.02 -1.65 -2.17
C ILE A 214 -13.67 -1.70 -3.66
N ILE A 215 -12.72 -2.57 -4.01
CA ILE A 215 -12.29 -2.78 -5.40
C ILE A 215 -13.38 -3.56 -6.16
N ASP A 216 -14.32 -4.17 -5.45
CA ASP A 216 -15.04 -5.36 -5.88
C ASP A 216 -15.73 -5.23 -7.24
N THR A 217 -15.62 -6.37 -7.92
CA THR A 217 -16.08 -6.74 -9.25
C THR A 217 -16.82 -8.07 -9.20
N ASP A 218 -17.33 -8.47 -8.03
CA ASP A 218 -18.28 -9.54 -7.83
C ASP A 218 -19.42 -9.36 -8.84
N GLY A 219 -19.50 -10.28 -9.80
CA GLY A 219 -20.18 -10.07 -11.08
C GLY A 219 -21.71 -9.90 -11.01
N VAL A 220 -22.28 -9.60 -9.83
CA VAL A 220 -23.67 -9.19 -9.60
C VAL A 220 -23.81 -7.68 -9.79
N GLU A 221 -22.84 -6.87 -9.35
CA GLU A 221 -22.84 -5.43 -9.54
C GLU A 221 -22.00 -5.04 -10.77
N THR A 222 -22.58 -4.22 -11.64
CA THR A 222 -21.92 -3.84 -12.91
C THR A 222 -20.92 -2.67 -12.76
N SER A 223 -20.74 -2.17 -11.54
CA SER A 223 -19.91 -1.01 -11.22
C SER A 223 -19.16 -1.25 -9.92
N SER A 224 -17.86 -0.96 -9.92
CA SER A 224 -17.05 -0.92 -8.70
C SER A 224 -17.57 0.16 -7.75
N ASP A 225 -17.56 -0.12 -6.45
CA ASP A 225 -17.96 0.83 -5.41
C ASP A 225 -17.07 2.08 -5.37
N PHE A 226 -15.80 1.90 -5.71
CA PHE A 226 -14.89 3.02 -5.95
C PHE A 226 -15.42 4.02 -6.99
N ASP A 227 -15.95 3.55 -8.12
CA ASP A 227 -16.48 4.42 -9.18
C ASP A 227 -17.73 5.20 -8.70
N ALA A 228 -18.57 4.57 -7.88
CA ALA A 228 -19.76 5.21 -7.31
C ALA A 228 -19.38 6.34 -6.34
N VAL A 229 -18.42 6.09 -5.46
CA VAL A 229 -17.86 7.10 -4.53
C VAL A 229 -17.26 8.27 -5.32
N VAL A 230 -16.43 7.98 -6.31
CA VAL A 230 -15.82 9.03 -7.14
C VAL A 230 -16.87 9.85 -7.87
N ALA A 231 -17.89 9.20 -8.45
CA ALA A 231 -18.97 9.90 -9.14
C ALA A 231 -19.74 10.86 -8.21
N ALA A 232 -20.03 10.43 -6.98
CA ALA A 232 -20.69 11.27 -5.97
C ALA A 232 -19.83 12.49 -5.59
N VAL A 233 -18.55 12.26 -5.29
CA VAL A 233 -17.60 13.32 -4.92
C VAL A 233 -17.44 14.34 -6.05
N VAL A 234 -17.21 13.88 -7.28
CA VAL A 234 -17.04 14.76 -8.44
C VAL A 234 -18.30 15.59 -8.69
N ALA A 235 -19.49 15.00 -8.57
CA ALA A 235 -20.74 15.74 -8.74
C ALA A 235 -20.90 16.88 -7.74
N VAL A 236 -20.51 16.67 -6.47
CA VAL A 236 -20.56 17.70 -5.42
C VAL A 236 -19.53 18.80 -5.67
N VAL A 237 -18.30 18.42 -6.02
CA VAL A 237 -17.22 19.38 -6.33
C VAL A 237 -17.59 20.24 -7.55
N ASP A 238 -18.10 19.63 -8.62
CA ASP A 238 -18.54 20.34 -9.82
C ASP A 238 -19.70 21.31 -9.53
N ALA A 239 -20.64 20.91 -8.67
CA ALA A 239 -21.74 21.76 -8.25
C ALA A 239 -21.28 22.96 -7.41
N ALA A 240 -20.27 22.77 -6.55
CA ALA A 240 -19.70 23.81 -5.70
C ALA A 240 -18.72 24.74 -6.45
N GLY A 241 -18.08 24.25 -7.52
CA GLY A 241 -17.12 25.00 -8.33
C GLY A 241 -15.94 25.52 -7.50
N GLU A 242 -15.56 26.78 -7.68
CA GLU A 242 -14.44 27.41 -6.94
C GLU A 242 -14.66 27.49 -5.42
N SER A 243 -15.88 27.23 -4.94
CA SER A 243 -16.18 27.21 -3.50
C SER A 243 -16.04 25.81 -2.88
N ALA A 244 -15.73 24.79 -3.69
CA ALA A 244 -15.55 23.42 -3.20
C ALA A 244 -14.40 23.36 -2.19
N THR A 245 -14.65 22.71 -1.06
CA THR A 245 -13.64 22.34 -0.07
C THR A 245 -13.86 20.90 0.34
N VAL A 246 -12.82 20.21 0.76
CA VAL A 246 -12.93 18.81 1.23
C VAL A 246 -13.99 18.69 2.32
N ALA A 247 -13.92 19.55 3.34
CA ALA A 247 -14.89 19.55 4.44
C ALA A 247 -16.35 19.73 4.00
N THR A 248 -16.63 20.58 3.00
CA THR A 248 -17.99 20.74 2.46
C THR A 248 -18.42 19.56 1.61
N THR A 249 -17.47 18.92 0.92
CA THR A 249 -17.74 17.75 0.07
C THR A 249 -18.09 16.52 0.92
N LEU A 250 -17.31 16.25 1.96
CA LEU A 250 -17.54 15.13 2.89
C LEU A 250 -18.83 15.29 3.70
N ALA A 251 -19.23 16.53 3.98
CA ALA A 251 -20.50 16.82 4.64
C ALA A 251 -21.73 16.71 3.72
N ASP A 252 -21.54 16.47 2.41
CA ASP A 252 -22.65 16.33 1.48
C ASP A 252 -23.30 14.96 1.62
N THR A 253 -24.63 14.96 1.77
CA THR A 253 -25.43 13.75 1.94
C THR A 253 -25.31 12.75 0.80
N SER A 254 -25.02 13.17 -0.43
CA SER A 254 -24.81 12.21 -1.53
C SER A 254 -23.48 11.48 -1.41
N VAL A 255 -22.46 12.14 -0.85
CA VAL A 255 -21.16 11.50 -0.58
C VAL A 255 -21.32 10.52 0.57
N THR A 256 -21.93 10.93 1.69
CA THR A 256 -22.24 10.03 2.82
C THR A 256 -23.11 8.83 2.40
N ALA A 257 -24.04 9.03 1.46
CA ALA A 257 -24.86 7.93 0.95
C ALA A 257 -24.07 6.96 0.05
N ALA A 258 -23.13 7.49 -0.76
CA ALA A 258 -22.25 6.65 -1.58
C ALA A 258 -21.28 5.85 -0.71
N GLU A 259 -20.68 6.51 0.30
CA GLU A 259 -19.86 5.86 1.32
C GLU A 259 -20.62 4.71 1.98
N ALA A 260 -21.81 4.95 2.53
CA ALA A 260 -22.59 3.91 3.18
C ALA A 260 -23.10 2.80 2.24
N THR A 261 -23.10 3.02 0.93
CA THR A 261 -23.44 1.97 -0.05
C THR A 261 -22.21 1.14 -0.41
N ALA A 262 -21.03 1.78 -0.41
CA ALA A 262 -19.74 1.15 -0.69
C ALA A 262 -19.09 0.48 0.53
N SER A 263 -19.63 0.72 1.72
CA SER A 263 -19.20 0.07 2.95
C SER A 263 -19.88 -1.29 3.12
N VAL A 264 -19.11 -2.25 3.62
CA VAL A 264 -19.60 -3.56 4.06
C VAL A 264 -20.62 -3.38 5.17
N ASP A 265 -21.74 -4.08 5.08
CA ASP A 265 -22.72 -4.27 6.15
C ASP A 265 -22.65 -5.72 6.63
N SER A 266 -22.24 -5.92 7.89
CA SER A 266 -22.08 -7.25 8.50
C SER A 266 -23.33 -8.14 8.49
N THR A 267 -24.50 -7.61 8.17
CA THR A 267 -25.73 -8.38 8.04
C THR A 267 -26.16 -8.62 6.60
N ALA A 268 -25.98 -7.64 5.72
CA ALA A 268 -26.35 -7.74 4.32
C ALA A 268 -25.34 -8.58 3.53
N ASP A 269 -24.05 -8.41 3.84
CA ASP A 269 -22.95 -8.89 3.00
C ASP A 269 -22.24 -10.11 3.60
N ALA A 270 -22.71 -10.59 4.77
CA ALA A 270 -22.09 -11.67 5.53
C ALA A 270 -21.80 -12.96 4.75
N THR A 271 -22.58 -13.26 3.70
CA THR A 271 -22.32 -14.45 2.87
C THR A 271 -21.23 -14.19 1.87
N ASP A 272 -21.23 -13.01 1.24
CA ASP A 272 -20.31 -12.67 0.15
C ASP A 272 -18.90 -12.44 0.72
N VAL A 273 -18.81 -11.54 1.69
CA VAL A 273 -17.60 -11.28 2.47
C VAL A 273 -17.09 -12.54 3.16
N GLY A 274 -17.99 -13.44 3.58
CA GLY A 274 -17.61 -14.72 4.18
C GLY A 274 -16.90 -15.66 3.20
N ASP A 275 -17.31 -15.65 1.93
CA ASP A 275 -16.64 -16.37 0.84
C ASP A 275 -15.31 -15.64 0.49
N SER A 276 -15.30 -14.31 0.38
CA SER A 276 -14.08 -13.49 0.17
C SER A 276 -13.03 -13.75 1.25
N LEU A 277 -13.42 -13.80 2.53
CA LEU A 277 -12.53 -14.10 3.66
C LEU A 277 -11.87 -15.48 3.51
N ALA A 278 -12.61 -16.47 3.02
CA ALA A 278 -12.05 -17.81 2.81
C ALA A 278 -11.06 -17.81 1.66
N ASP A 279 -11.39 -17.17 0.54
CA ASP A 279 -10.55 -17.08 -0.65
C ASP A 279 -9.24 -16.31 -0.35
N VAL A 280 -9.32 -15.14 0.28
CA VAL A 280 -8.15 -14.34 0.68
C VAL A 280 -7.25 -15.10 1.65
N ASN A 281 -7.83 -15.80 2.63
CA ASN A 281 -7.05 -16.60 3.57
C ASN A 281 -6.35 -17.80 2.88
N GLU A 282 -6.96 -18.39 1.86
CA GLU A 282 -6.33 -19.43 1.05
C GLU A 282 -5.16 -18.84 0.23
N ASP A 283 -5.35 -17.70 -0.42
CA ASP A 283 -4.31 -17.01 -1.20
C ASP A 283 -3.10 -16.65 -0.33
N ASN A 284 -3.32 -16.09 0.86
CA ASN A 284 -2.23 -15.72 1.79
C ASN A 284 -1.47 -16.95 2.31
N ALA A 285 -2.16 -18.08 2.49
CA ALA A 285 -1.52 -19.34 2.88
C ALA A 285 -0.64 -19.92 1.75
N GLU A 286 -0.96 -19.68 0.47
CA GLU A 286 -0.13 -20.09 -0.66
C GLU A 286 1.14 -19.25 -0.79
N GLU A 287 1.09 -17.96 -0.42
CA GLU A 287 2.27 -17.08 -0.42
C GLU A 287 3.35 -17.59 0.56
N ASP A 288 2.94 -18.01 1.75
CA ASP A 288 3.80 -18.55 2.81
C ASP A 288 4.51 -19.86 2.43
N ASP A 289 3.84 -20.75 1.68
CA ASP A 289 4.38 -22.07 1.29
C ASP A 289 5.32 -22.00 0.08
N SER A 290 5.23 -20.93 -0.72
CA SER A 290 6.08 -20.72 -1.90
C SER A 290 7.58 -20.52 -1.56
N GLY A 291 7.92 -20.36 -0.28
CA GLY A 291 9.27 -20.31 0.25
C GLY A 291 10.05 -21.63 0.24
N ASP A 292 9.39 -22.80 0.10
CA ASP A 292 10.07 -24.10 0.25
C ASP A 292 9.46 -25.29 -0.54
N ASP A 293 9.06 -25.15 -1.82
CA ASP A 293 9.04 -26.36 -2.69
C ASP A 293 9.28 -26.13 -4.18
N SER A 294 10.36 -26.76 -4.65
CA SER A 294 10.46 -27.32 -6.00
C SER A 294 9.50 -28.52 -6.14
N GLY A 295 8.19 -28.29 -6.15
CA GLY A 295 7.17 -29.34 -6.05
C GLY A 295 6.23 -29.39 -7.24
N THR A 296 6.13 -30.55 -7.89
CA THR A 296 5.43 -30.77 -9.16
C THR A 296 3.93 -30.44 -9.14
N GLY A 297 3.51 -29.46 -9.95
CA GLY A 297 2.13 -29.27 -10.36
C GLY A 297 1.57 -30.52 -11.03
N GLY A 298 0.71 -31.22 -10.29
CA GLY A 298 0.02 -32.42 -10.72
C GLY A 298 -1.41 -32.43 -10.21
N THR A 299 -2.34 -31.94 -11.00
CA THR A 299 -3.73 -32.41 -10.96
C THR A 299 -4.15 -32.80 -12.37
N GLY A 300 -4.23 -34.13 -12.54
CA GLY A 300 -4.65 -34.76 -13.78
C GLY A 300 -6.14 -34.57 -14.00
N GLY A 301 -6.49 -33.89 -15.08
CA GLY A 301 -7.80 -34.04 -15.71
C GLY A 301 -7.85 -35.35 -16.48
N THR A 302 -8.54 -36.37 -15.94
CA THR A 302 -8.99 -37.54 -16.70
C THR A 302 -10.49 -37.77 -16.56
N SER A 303 -11.16 -37.53 -17.69
CA SER A 303 -12.23 -38.30 -18.34
C SER A 303 -13.55 -38.64 -17.62
N GLN A 304 -14.63 -38.21 -18.30
CA GLN A 304 -15.84 -38.96 -18.65
C GLN A 304 -16.69 -39.53 -17.51
N PHE A 305 -17.91 -39.00 -17.35
CA PHE A 305 -19.13 -39.65 -17.83
C PHE A 305 -20.16 -38.60 -18.27
#